data_AF-A0A3D5PJR6-F1
#
_entry.id   AF-A0A3D5PJR6-F1
#
_cell.length_a   1.000
_cell.length_b   1.000
_cell.length_c   1.000
_cell.angle_alpha   90.00
_cell.angle_beta   90.00
_cell.angle_gamma   90.00
#
_symmetry.space_group_name_H-M   'P 1'
#
loop_
_entity.id
_entity.type
_entity.pdbx_description
1 polymer ?
#
loop_
_entity_poly.entity_id
_entity_poly.type
_entity_poly.pdbx_seq_one_letter_code
_entity_poly.pdbx_strand_id
1 'polypeptide(L)'
;KKFQCEGPEYWPMVEWLMWQMGGLGPMLGQTHHFVKYNKGKSEYAEKRYAAETQRLYTVLNTRSEGRDFIAGPGRGTYSIADMACWPWVSRFEW
;
A
#
# COMPACT_ATOMS: atom_id res chain seq x y z
N LYS A 1 -2.60 4.95 -22.81
CA LYS A 1 -3.01 3.57 -22.44
C LYS A 1 -3.99 3.68 -21.26
N LYS A 2 -5.02 2.83 -21.17
CA LYS A 2 -6.07 2.97 -20.13
C LYS A 2 -5.45 2.85 -18.72
N PHE A 3 -5.82 3.76 -17.80
CA PHE A 3 -5.40 3.77 -16.38
C PHE A 3 -3.90 3.97 -16.10
N GLN A 4 -3.18 4.58 -17.04
CA GLN A 4 -1.83 5.06 -16.80
C GLN A 4 -1.84 6.58 -16.66
N CYS A 5 -1.07 7.11 -15.72
CA CYS A 5 -0.75 8.53 -15.68
C CYS A 5 0.09 8.91 -16.91
N GLU A 6 -0.07 10.13 -17.41
CA GLU A 6 0.63 10.63 -18.58
C GLU A 6 1.69 11.68 -18.21
N GLY A 7 2.63 11.89 -19.13
CA GLY A 7 3.70 12.88 -18.96
C GLY A 7 4.53 12.62 -17.68
N PRO A 8 4.85 13.66 -16.89
CA PRO A 8 5.73 13.53 -15.74
C PRO A 8 5.15 12.65 -14.63
N GLU A 9 3.82 12.46 -14.58
CA GLU A 9 3.14 11.67 -13.55
C GLU A 9 3.20 10.16 -13.81
N TYR A 10 3.67 9.73 -14.99
CA TYR A 10 3.88 8.31 -15.28
C TYR A 10 4.87 7.66 -14.30
N TRP A 11 5.99 8.30 -14.02
CA TRP A 11 7.03 7.73 -13.15
C TRP A 11 6.62 7.68 -11.68
N PRO A 12 6.01 8.71 -11.08
CA PRO A 12 5.38 8.59 -9.77
C PRO A 12 4.36 7.46 -9.68
N MET A 13 3.51 7.26 -10.69
CA MET A 13 2.59 6.12 -10.71
C MET A 13 3.35 4.78 -10.67
N VAL A 14 4.42 4.63 -11.46
CA VAL A 14 5.26 3.42 -11.45
C VAL A 14 5.98 3.25 -10.12
N GLU A 15 6.47 4.33 -9.50
CA GLU A 15 7.09 4.31 -8.18
C GLU A 15 6.14 3.72 -7.14
N TRP A 16 4.88 4.19 -7.10
CA TRP A 16 3.87 3.68 -6.18
C TRP A 16 3.45 2.24 -6.49
N LEU A 17 3.40 1.85 -7.77
CA LEU A 17 3.19 0.47 -8.15
C LEU A 17 4.33 -0.45 -7.65
N MET A 18 5.58 0.01 -7.75
CA MET A 18 6.73 -0.75 -7.26
C MET A 18 6.80 -0.76 -5.73
N TRP A 19 6.43 0.34 -5.07
CA TRP A 19 6.25 0.38 -3.62
C TRP A 19 5.19 -0.63 -3.15
N GLN A 20 4.09 -0.76 -3.88
CA GLN A 20 3.09 -1.79 -3.59
C GLN A 20 3.68 -3.21 -3.74
N MET A 21 4.37 -3.48 -4.85
CA MET A 21 4.94 -4.78 -5.15
C MET A 21 6.04 -5.20 -4.17
N GLY A 22 6.90 -4.26 -3.75
CA GLY A 22 8.06 -4.55 -2.88
C GLY A 22 7.82 -4.34 -1.39
N GLY A 23 6.83 -3.52 -1.01
CA GLY A 23 6.56 -3.13 0.37
C GLY A 23 5.16 -3.55 0.83
N LEU A 24 4.13 -2.84 0.36
CA LEU A 24 2.77 -2.99 0.86
C LEU A 24 2.26 -4.43 0.78
N GLY A 25 2.28 -5.03 -0.41
CA GLY A 25 1.76 -6.38 -0.63
C GLY A 25 2.47 -7.44 0.23
N PRO A 26 3.81 -7.59 0.10
CA PRO A 26 4.55 -8.58 0.89
C PRO A 26 4.38 -8.42 2.40
N MET A 27 4.44 -7.19 2.92
CA MET A 27 4.38 -6.98 4.38
C MET A 27 2.97 -7.22 4.94
N LEU A 28 1.91 -6.79 4.26
CA LEU A 28 0.54 -7.13 4.68
C LEU A 28 0.27 -8.63 4.58
N GLY A 29 0.88 -9.33 3.61
CA GLY A 29 0.87 -10.79 3.56
C GLY A 29 1.48 -11.44 4.81
N GLN A 30 2.62 -10.94 5.28
CA GLN A 30 3.23 -11.42 6.53
C GLN A 30 2.40 -11.08 7.76
N THR A 31 1.80 -9.89 7.81
CA THR A 31 0.87 -9.50 8.89
C THR A 31 -0.33 -10.43 8.93
N HIS A 32 -0.95 -10.75 7.80
CA HIS A 32 -2.02 -11.75 7.75
C HIS A 32 -1.54 -13.12 8.27
N HIS A 33 -0.35 -13.56 7.88
CA HIS A 33 0.17 -14.85 8.33
C HIS A 33 0.42 -14.89 9.84
N PHE A 34 1.22 -13.96 10.38
CA PHE A 34 1.70 -14.02 11.77
C PHE A 34 0.74 -13.38 12.78
N VAL A 35 0.10 -12.27 12.43
CA VAL A 35 -0.77 -11.51 13.36
C VAL A 35 -2.19 -12.05 13.37
N LYS A 36 -2.72 -12.44 12.20
CA LYS A 36 -4.11 -12.88 12.07
C LYS A 36 -4.27 -14.39 12.15
N TYR A 37 -3.60 -15.16 11.28
CA TYR A 37 -3.84 -16.60 11.16
C TYR A 37 -3.02 -17.45 12.13
N ASN A 38 -1.80 -17.03 12.49
CA ASN A 38 -0.88 -17.79 13.35
C ASN A 38 -0.47 -17.03 14.62
N LYS A 39 -1.42 -16.31 15.22
CA LYS A 39 -1.20 -15.53 16.43
C LYS A 39 -0.69 -16.40 17.59
N GLY A 40 0.26 -15.88 18.36
CA GLY A 40 0.89 -16.53 19.51
C GLY A 40 2.03 -17.47 19.15
N LYS A 41 2.36 -17.64 17.86
CA LYS A 41 3.47 -18.51 17.43
C LYS A 41 4.83 -17.82 17.49
N SER A 42 4.88 -16.50 17.36
CA SER A 42 6.11 -15.72 17.47
C SER A 42 5.81 -14.26 17.79
N GLU A 43 6.03 -13.87 19.05
CA GLU A 43 5.86 -12.49 19.50
C GLU A 43 6.74 -11.51 18.71
N TYR A 44 7.95 -11.94 18.33
CA TYR A 44 8.84 -11.13 17.50
C TYR A 44 8.27 -10.87 16.11
N ALA A 45 7.77 -11.91 15.44
CA ALA A 45 7.21 -11.77 14.09
C ALA A 45 5.96 -10.89 14.12
N GLU A 46 5.07 -11.10 15.09
CA GLU A 46 3.87 -10.29 15.26
C GLU A 46 4.21 -8.81 15.44
N LYS A 47 5.11 -8.48 16.38
CA LYS A 47 5.53 -7.09 16.61
C LYS A 47 6.18 -6.48 15.37
N ARG A 48 7.06 -7.22 14.70
CA ARG A 48 7.77 -6.75 13.51
C ARG A 48 6.81 -6.40 12.38
N TYR A 49 5.91 -7.31 12.01
CA TYR A 49 5.03 -7.12 10.87
C TYR A 49 3.88 -6.17 11.19
N ALA A 50 3.36 -6.16 12.41
CA ALA A 50 2.40 -5.13 12.84
C ALA A 50 2.99 -3.72 12.74
N ALA A 51 4.21 -3.51 13.24
CA ALA A 51 4.88 -2.21 13.17
C ALA A 51 5.14 -1.78 11.71
N GLU A 52 5.57 -2.70 10.86
CA GLU A 52 5.82 -2.39 9.45
C GLU A 52 4.52 -2.09 8.67
N THR A 53 3.42 -2.83 8.94
CA THR A 53 2.10 -2.49 8.40
C THR A 53 1.66 -1.09 8.80
N GLN A 54 1.83 -0.71 10.07
CA GLN A 54 1.50 0.64 10.53
C GLN A 54 2.34 1.71 9.82
N ARG A 55 3.65 1.46 9.64
CA ARG A 55 4.52 2.36 8.88
C ARG A 55 4.07 2.53 7.43
N LEU A 56 3.69 1.43 6.76
CA LEU A 56 3.24 1.45 5.37
C LEU A 56 1.89 2.15 5.21
N TYR A 57 0.95 1.94 6.15
CA TYR A 57 -0.30 2.71 6.18
C TYR A 57 -0.04 4.20 6.43
N THR A 58 0.91 4.55 7.29
CA THR A 58 1.30 5.96 7.50
C THR A 58 1.83 6.58 6.20
N VAL A 59 2.72 5.89 5.48
CA VAL A 59 3.24 6.35 4.19
C VAL A 59 2.11 6.59 3.17
N LEU A 60 1.18 5.65 3.05
CA LEU A 60 0.05 5.80 2.14
C LEU A 60 -0.90 6.91 2.58
N ASN A 61 -1.18 7.02 3.88
CA ASN A 61 -2.07 8.05 4.41
C ASN A 61 -1.51 9.45 4.15
N THR A 62 -0.22 9.67 4.44
CA THR A 62 0.47 10.93 4.14
C THR A 62 0.46 11.23 2.65
N ARG A 63 0.64 10.22 1.79
CA ARG A 63 0.50 10.43 0.34
C ARG A 63 -0.91 10.88 -0.05
N SER A 64 -1.94 10.30 0.57
CA SER A 64 -3.33 10.57 0.26
C SER A 64 -3.87 11.87 0.87
N GLU A 65 -3.10 12.57 1.70
CA GLU A 65 -3.52 13.86 2.26
C GLU A 65 -3.83 14.87 1.14
N GLY A 66 -5.08 15.30 1.07
CA GLY A 66 -5.57 16.22 0.03
C GLY A 66 -5.71 15.61 -1.37
N ARG A 67 -5.60 14.28 -1.51
CA ARG A 67 -5.70 13.55 -2.80
C ARG A 67 -6.85 12.55 -2.78
N ASP A 68 -7.43 12.31 -3.95
CA ASP A 68 -8.40 11.25 -4.21
C ASP A 68 -7.72 9.96 -4.70
N PHE A 69 -6.57 10.08 -5.38
CA PHE A 69 -5.82 8.96 -5.95
C PHE A 69 -4.31 9.11 -5.71
N ILE A 70 -3.60 7.99 -5.74
CA ILE A 70 -2.20 7.88 -5.33
C ILE A 70 -1.27 8.70 -6.22
N ALA A 71 -1.47 8.71 -7.54
CA ALA A 71 -0.63 9.40 -8.51
C ALA A 71 -1.44 10.30 -9.43
N GLY A 72 -0.80 11.19 -10.18
CA GLY A 72 -1.47 12.09 -11.11
C GLY A 72 -1.59 13.52 -10.60
N PRO A 73 -1.97 14.45 -11.51
CA PRO A 73 -2.02 15.86 -11.23
C PRO A 73 -3.18 16.22 -10.29
N GLY A 74 -3.07 17.38 -9.61
CA GLY A 74 -4.12 17.87 -8.71
C GLY A 74 -4.41 16.89 -7.58
N ARG A 75 -5.67 16.45 -7.48
CA ARG A 75 -6.12 15.44 -6.50
C ARG A 75 -5.75 14.00 -6.92
N GLY A 76 -5.04 13.81 -8.02
CA GLY A 76 -4.65 12.51 -8.55
C GLY A 76 -5.56 12.03 -9.68
N THR A 77 -5.16 10.94 -10.32
CA THR A 77 -5.88 10.26 -11.40
C THR A 77 -5.88 8.78 -11.08
N TYR A 78 -7.06 8.17 -11.08
CA TYR A 78 -7.18 6.74 -10.85
C TYR A 78 -6.33 5.93 -11.82
N SER A 79 -5.48 5.07 -11.26
CA SER A 79 -4.42 4.40 -12.00
C SER A 79 -4.23 2.95 -11.56
N ILE A 80 -3.33 2.25 -12.26
CA ILE A 80 -2.90 0.90 -11.87
C ILE A 80 -2.25 0.85 -10.47
N ALA A 81 -1.71 1.96 -9.96
CA ALA A 81 -1.16 2.00 -8.60
C ALA A 81 -2.28 1.89 -7.55
N ASP A 82 -3.40 2.58 -7.76
CA ASP A 82 -4.58 2.50 -6.90
C ASP A 82 -5.19 1.10 -6.94
N MET A 83 -5.32 0.53 -8.14
CA MET A 83 -5.80 -0.84 -8.35
C MET A 83 -4.95 -1.88 -7.62
N ALA A 84 -3.63 -1.69 -7.58
CA ALA A 84 -2.71 -2.61 -6.93
C ALA A 84 -2.74 -2.47 -5.40
N CYS A 85 -2.86 -1.25 -4.88
CA CYS A 85 -2.86 -0.99 -3.44
C CYS A 85 -4.20 -1.32 -2.77
N TRP A 86 -5.32 -0.93 -3.39
CA TRP A 86 -6.65 -0.98 -2.78
C TRP A 86 -7.07 -2.37 -2.23
N PRO A 87 -6.85 -3.49 -2.94
CA PRO A 87 -7.23 -4.81 -2.45
C PRO A 87 -6.50 -5.23 -1.15
N TRP A 88 -5.31 -4.68 -0.91
CA TRP A 88 -4.56 -4.90 0.32
C TRP A 88 -5.06 -4.00 1.46
N VAL A 89 -5.27 -2.71 1.19
CA VAL A 89 -5.66 -1.71 2.20
C VAL A 89 -7.09 -1.91 2.67
N SER A 90 -8.01 -2.29 1.76
CA SER A 90 -9.42 -2.57 2.10
C SER A 90 -9.63 -3.71 3.11
N ARG A 91 -8.56 -4.40 3.51
CA ARG A 91 -8.56 -5.43 4.57
C ARG A 91 -8.12 -4.90 5.94
N PHE A 92 -8.11 -3.58 6.14
CA PHE A 92 -7.67 -2.94 7.40
C PHE A 92 -8.50 -3.29 8.64
N GLU A 93 -9.75 -3.73 8.48
CA GLU A 93 -10.66 -4.07 9.59
C GLU A 93 -10.28 -5.37 10.33
N TRP A 94 -9.23 -6.06 9.87
CA TRP A 94 -8.88 -7.42 10.30
C TRP A 94 -7.54 -7.48 11.02
#